data_AF-A0A401WB71-F1
#
_entry.id   AF-A0A401WB71-F1
#
_cell.length_a   1.000
_cell.length_b   1.000
_cell.length_c   1.000
_cell.angle_alpha   90.00
_cell.angle_beta   90.00
_cell.angle_gamma   90.00
#
_symmetry.space_group_name_H-M   'P 1'
#
loop_
_entity.id
_entity.type
_entity.pdbx_description
1 polymer ?
#
loop_
_entity_poly.entity_id
_entity_poly.type
_entity_poly.pdbx_seq_one_letter_code
_entity_poly.pdbx_strand_id
1 'polypeptide(L)'
;MPFTLSHAAAVLPVLRRTGTARGPLVASALVAGSFAPDLTYYADSVVPGAMLFGDVTHGLPGMLTVDVLVTALLVGGWLLLREPLVALLPAAWRGRVYAAVRGRPWPTGGRPLAALAVWFYVSAVLGALTHIVWDAFTHPGRWGTRLFPVLNEAVGGFPLCTYVQYGTSALALALIGWFLWTALRQAPDAPAPAGLPVLAGGRRLLGVALLALCLSGGAVHRTLRARAEFGALSVTWFDYVPTVLFGAGAGLVLGLPLYAVAVRLLHRRTPGADRTAAYDHSGARP
;
A
#
# COMPACT_ATOMS: atom_id res chain seq x y z
N MET A 1 -7.19 -10.50 -8.21
CA MET A 1 -6.06 -11.35 -7.78
C MET A 1 -6.25 -11.52 -6.27
N PRO A 2 -6.05 -12.69 -5.67
CA PRO A 2 -6.34 -12.89 -4.25
C PRO A 2 -5.48 -12.03 -3.33
N PHE A 3 -4.42 -11.39 -3.85
CA PHE A 3 -3.58 -10.47 -3.11
C PHE A 3 -3.61 -9.06 -3.71
N THR A 4 -4.25 -8.14 -2.99
CA THR A 4 -4.46 -6.74 -3.39
C THR A 4 -3.18 -6.03 -3.83
N LEU A 5 -2.06 -6.25 -3.13
CA LEU A 5 -0.79 -5.56 -3.47
C LEU A 5 -0.25 -5.93 -4.86
N SER A 6 -0.59 -7.11 -5.36
CA SER A 6 -0.18 -7.57 -6.69
C SER A 6 -0.75 -6.68 -7.80
N HIS A 7 -1.89 -6.02 -7.57
CA HIS A 7 -2.52 -5.14 -8.57
C HIS A 7 -1.66 -3.92 -8.93
N ALA A 8 -0.73 -3.49 -8.07
CA ALA A 8 0.21 -2.44 -8.42
C ALA A 8 1.11 -2.81 -9.61
N ALA A 9 1.27 -4.10 -9.92
CA ALA A 9 2.02 -4.53 -11.09
C ALA A 9 1.41 -3.98 -12.40
N ALA A 10 0.08 -3.82 -12.46
CA ALA A 10 -0.62 -3.37 -13.65
C ALA A 10 -0.33 -1.90 -14.00
N VAL A 11 0.06 -1.08 -13.01
CA VAL A 11 0.40 0.33 -13.23
C VAL A 11 1.91 0.55 -13.45
N LEU A 12 2.77 -0.44 -13.24
CA LEU A 12 4.22 -0.30 -13.42
C LEU A 12 4.66 0.24 -14.80
N PRO A 13 4.03 -0.12 -15.94
CA PRO A 13 4.42 0.40 -17.25
C PRO A 13 4.36 1.93 -17.35
N VAL A 14 3.47 2.58 -16.59
CA VAL A 14 3.33 4.04 -16.55
C VAL A 14 4.14 4.68 -15.41
N LEU A 15 4.77 3.89 -14.54
CA LEU A 15 5.70 4.38 -13.52
C LEU A 15 7.13 4.44 -14.04
N ARG A 16 7.89 5.41 -13.51
CA ARG A 16 9.34 5.55 -13.73
C ARG A 16 10.08 5.10 -12.49
N ARG A 17 11.31 4.62 -12.69
CA ARG A 17 12.23 4.22 -11.62
C ARG A 17 12.63 5.34 -10.67
N THR A 18 12.39 6.59 -11.06
CA THR A 18 12.53 7.79 -10.24
C THR A 18 11.39 7.98 -9.21
N GLY A 19 10.40 7.09 -9.16
CA GLY A 19 9.24 7.21 -8.27
C GLY A 19 8.12 8.14 -8.79
N THR A 20 8.24 8.63 -10.03
CA THR A 20 7.23 9.46 -10.70
C THR A 20 6.48 8.69 -11.77
N ALA A 21 5.27 9.09 -12.15
CA ALA A 21 4.58 8.50 -13.30
C ALA A 21 4.93 9.22 -14.61
N ARG A 22 4.56 8.63 -15.74
CA ARG A 22 4.68 9.24 -17.07
C ARG A 22 3.65 10.36 -17.23
N GLY A 23 4.08 11.44 -17.91
CA GLY A 23 3.22 12.60 -18.14
C GLY A 23 2.78 13.29 -16.84
N PRO A 24 1.53 13.77 -16.77
CA PRO A 24 1.01 14.48 -15.61
C PRO A 24 0.41 13.56 -14.54
N LEU A 25 0.43 12.23 -14.75
CA LEU A 25 -0.11 11.26 -13.81
C LEU A 25 0.60 11.31 -12.45
N VAL A 26 -0.13 10.91 -11.41
CA VAL A 26 0.32 10.88 -10.02
C VAL A 26 0.60 9.44 -9.62
N ALA A 27 1.88 9.09 -9.45
CA ALA A 27 2.32 7.72 -9.16
C ALA A 27 1.66 7.10 -7.93
N SER A 28 1.56 7.87 -6.83
CA SER A 28 0.94 7.39 -5.60
C SER A 28 -0.56 7.13 -5.76
N ALA A 29 -1.25 7.92 -6.59
CA ALA A 29 -2.68 7.73 -6.87
C ALA A 29 -2.93 6.53 -7.78
N LEU A 30 -2.06 6.26 -8.76
CA LEU A 30 -2.13 5.03 -9.57
C LEU A 30 -1.99 3.77 -8.70
N VAL A 31 -0.97 3.75 -7.84
CA VAL A 31 -0.70 2.60 -6.96
C VAL A 31 -1.81 2.43 -5.93
N ALA A 32 -2.17 3.49 -5.20
CA ALA A 32 -3.24 3.42 -4.22
C ALA A 32 -4.62 3.13 -4.86
N GLY A 33 -4.88 3.66 -6.06
CA GLY A 33 -6.08 3.36 -6.84
C GLY A 33 -6.16 1.89 -7.24
N SER A 34 -5.03 1.26 -7.57
CA SER A 34 -5.00 -0.20 -7.83
C SER A 34 -5.28 -1.06 -6.60
N PHE A 35 -5.27 -0.49 -5.39
CA PHE A 35 -5.59 -1.18 -4.15
C PHE A 35 -7.00 -0.85 -3.63
N ALA A 36 -7.57 0.27 -4.07
CA ALA A 36 -8.79 0.83 -3.50
C ALA A 36 -10.01 -0.12 -3.57
N PRO A 37 -10.28 -0.85 -4.69
CA PRO A 37 -11.47 -1.68 -4.80
C PRO A 37 -11.59 -2.76 -3.71
N ASP A 38 -10.45 -3.29 -3.27
CA ASP A 38 -10.33 -4.37 -2.27
C ASP A 38 -10.30 -3.87 -0.83
N LEU A 39 -10.13 -2.56 -0.57
CA LEU A 39 -9.86 -2.09 0.80
C LEU A 39 -11.02 -2.42 1.76
N THR A 40 -12.24 -2.53 1.23
CA THR A 40 -13.46 -2.91 1.95
C THR A 40 -13.42 -4.36 2.43
N TYR A 41 -12.70 -5.25 1.76
CA TYR A 41 -12.50 -6.63 2.19
C TYR A 41 -11.66 -6.74 3.46
N TYR A 42 -10.72 -5.82 3.68
CA TYR A 42 -9.97 -5.74 4.94
C TYR A 42 -10.87 -5.30 6.10
N ALA A 43 -11.82 -4.39 5.84
CA ALA A 43 -12.76 -3.89 6.84
C ALA A 43 -13.72 -4.97 7.35
N ASP A 44 -13.97 -6.03 6.58
CA ASP A 44 -14.81 -7.16 7.01
C ASP A 44 -14.29 -7.87 8.25
N SER A 45 -12.99 -7.73 8.54
CA SER A 45 -12.38 -8.25 9.76
C SER A 45 -12.94 -7.61 11.03
N VAL A 46 -13.54 -6.41 10.92
CA VAL A 46 -14.08 -5.62 12.04
C VAL A 46 -15.54 -5.22 11.85
N VAL A 47 -16.02 -5.13 10.61
CA VAL A 47 -17.41 -4.81 10.25
C VAL A 47 -17.99 -5.97 9.45
N PRO A 48 -18.75 -6.89 10.08
CA PRO A 48 -19.32 -8.04 9.37
C PRO A 48 -20.14 -7.61 8.15
N GLY A 49 -19.88 -8.24 7.00
CA GLY A 49 -20.62 -7.97 5.77
C GLY A 49 -20.02 -6.86 4.92
N ALA A 50 -18.93 -6.21 5.36
CA ALA A 50 -18.23 -5.22 4.54
C ALA A 50 -17.70 -5.79 3.21
N MET A 51 -17.51 -7.12 3.11
CA MET A 51 -17.19 -7.76 1.83
C MET A 51 -18.28 -7.57 0.76
N LEU A 52 -19.56 -7.47 1.13
CA LEU A 52 -20.64 -7.24 0.17
C LEU A 52 -20.55 -5.87 -0.49
N PHE A 53 -19.90 -4.91 0.17
CA PHE A 53 -19.65 -3.59 -0.41
C PHE A 53 -18.66 -3.63 -1.58
N GLY A 54 -17.97 -4.76 -1.79
CA GLY A 54 -17.20 -5.04 -3.00
C GLY A 54 -18.00 -4.90 -4.29
N ASP A 55 -19.30 -5.20 -4.27
CA ASP A 55 -20.18 -5.05 -5.44
C ASP A 55 -20.30 -3.57 -5.87
N VAL A 56 -20.18 -2.65 -4.91
CA VAL A 56 -20.18 -1.21 -5.16
C VAL A 56 -18.81 -0.77 -5.68
N THR A 57 -17.73 -1.11 -4.98
CA THR A 57 -16.37 -0.66 -5.34
C THR A 57 -15.92 -1.19 -6.70
N HIS A 58 -16.29 -2.43 -7.05
CA HIS A 58 -16.01 -3.00 -8.35
C HIS A 58 -16.98 -2.57 -9.46
N GLY A 59 -18.03 -1.83 -9.10
CA GLY A 59 -18.96 -1.23 -10.05
C GLY A 59 -18.44 0.10 -10.61
N LEU A 60 -18.92 0.47 -11.80
CA LEU A 60 -18.56 1.74 -12.44
C LEU A 60 -18.80 2.97 -11.54
N PRO A 61 -19.93 3.11 -10.82
CA PRO A 61 -20.12 4.24 -9.91
C PRO A 61 -19.13 4.26 -8.75
N GLY A 62 -18.81 3.10 -8.14
CA GLY A 62 -17.85 3.01 -7.04
C GLY A 62 -16.43 3.35 -7.49
N MET A 63 -16.00 2.82 -8.63
CA MET A 63 -14.71 3.15 -9.26
C MET A 63 -14.53 4.66 -9.47
N LEU A 64 -15.60 5.35 -9.90
CA LEU A 64 -15.56 6.80 -10.18
C LEU A 64 -15.71 7.67 -8.93
N THR A 65 -16.09 7.10 -7.77
CA THR A 65 -16.41 7.84 -6.54
C THR A 65 -15.69 7.28 -5.31
N VAL A 66 -16.19 6.17 -4.76
CA VAL A 66 -15.69 5.51 -3.54
C VAL A 66 -14.21 5.20 -3.65
N ASP A 67 -13.77 4.61 -4.75
CA ASP A 67 -12.36 4.21 -4.92
C ASP A 67 -11.44 5.41 -4.98
N VAL A 68 -11.90 6.54 -5.53
CA VAL A 68 -11.15 7.80 -5.53
C VAL A 68 -11.00 8.34 -4.12
N LEU A 69 -12.06 8.30 -3.30
CA LEU A 69 -12.00 8.70 -1.89
C LEU A 69 -11.04 7.80 -1.11
N VAL A 70 -11.16 6.48 -1.28
CA VAL A 70 -10.25 5.50 -0.67
C VAL A 70 -8.81 5.75 -1.10
N THR A 71 -8.57 6.03 -2.38
CA THR A 71 -7.25 6.38 -2.91
C THR A 71 -6.69 7.63 -2.22
N ALA A 72 -7.50 8.67 -2.03
CA ALA A 72 -7.09 9.87 -1.30
C ALA A 72 -6.72 9.57 0.15
N LEU A 73 -7.49 8.73 0.84
CA LEU A 73 -7.19 8.29 2.21
C LEU A 73 -5.89 7.48 2.28
N LEU A 74 -5.68 6.55 1.35
CA LEU A 74 -4.45 5.74 1.26
C LEU A 74 -3.23 6.60 0.98
N VAL A 75 -3.33 7.59 0.07
CA VAL A 75 -2.24 8.53 -0.21
C VAL A 75 -1.98 9.44 0.99
N GLY A 76 -3.02 9.93 1.67
CA GLY A 76 -2.89 10.70 2.90
C GLY A 76 -2.20 9.89 4.00
N GLY A 77 -2.62 8.64 4.19
CA GLY A 77 -1.97 7.69 5.09
C GLY A 77 -0.51 7.46 4.72
N TRP A 78 -0.19 7.24 3.44
CA TRP A 78 1.18 7.10 2.97
C TRP A 78 2.06 8.32 3.33
N LEU A 79 1.56 9.54 3.17
CA LEU A 79 2.29 10.74 3.56
C LEU A 79 2.55 10.82 5.08
N LEU A 80 1.65 10.26 5.90
CA LEU A 80 1.85 10.15 7.35
C LEU A 80 2.83 9.03 7.73
N LEU A 81 2.87 7.94 6.95
CA LEU A 81 3.66 6.73 7.23
C LEU A 81 5.09 6.78 6.66
N ARG A 82 5.31 7.50 5.56
CA ARG A 82 6.55 7.51 4.78
C ARG A 82 7.80 7.69 5.64
N GLU A 83 7.94 8.80 6.36
CA GLU A 83 9.15 9.07 7.14
C GLU A 83 9.32 8.08 8.31
N PRO A 84 8.28 7.75 9.10
CA PRO A 84 8.37 6.69 10.11
C PRO A 84 8.82 5.33 9.56
N LEU A 85 8.35 4.94 8.36
CA LEU A 85 8.73 3.68 7.73
C LEU A 85 10.18 3.72 7.22
N VAL A 86 10.61 4.84 6.62
CA VAL A 86 12.02 5.02 6.23
C VAL A 86 12.93 4.96 7.47
N ALA A 87 12.50 5.48 8.61
CA ALA A 87 13.26 5.43 9.86
C ALA A 87 13.50 4.00 10.38
N LEU A 88 12.64 3.03 10.03
CA LEU A 88 12.83 1.61 10.35
C LEU A 88 13.95 0.95 9.54
N LEU A 89 14.40 1.56 8.46
CA LEU A 89 15.46 0.99 7.64
C LEU A 89 16.84 1.15 8.30
N PRO A 90 17.80 0.26 7.99
CA PRO A 90 19.21 0.48 8.36
C PRO A 90 19.69 1.83 7.84
N ALA A 91 20.58 2.50 8.60
CA ALA A 91 21.03 3.86 8.28
C ALA A 91 21.55 4.01 6.83
N ALA A 92 22.28 3.02 6.34
CA ALA A 92 22.83 2.97 4.99
C ALA A 92 21.77 3.04 3.86
N TRP A 93 20.51 2.69 4.14
CA TRP A 93 19.44 2.68 3.14
C TRP A 93 18.49 3.87 3.24
N ARG A 94 18.48 4.61 4.35
CA ARG A 94 17.47 5.65 4.63
C ARG A 94 17.45 6.75 3.57
N GLY A 95 18.62 7.31 3.25
CA GLY A 95 18.72 8.43 2.30
C GLY A 95 18.35 8.02 0.87
N ARG A 96 18.88 6.89 0.39
CA ARG A 96 18.54 6.31 -0.91
C ARG A 96 17.05 5.99 -1.04
N VAL A 97 16.46 5.32 -0.06
CA VAL A 97 15.03 5.00 -0.08
C VAL A 97 14.18 6.28 0.00
N TYR A 98 14.53 7.22 0.89
CA TYR A 98 13.82 8.50 0.96
C TYR A 98 13.86 9.26 -0.37
N ALA A 99 15.01 9.29 -1.05
CA ALA A 99 15.16 9.94 -2.34
C ALA A 99 14.20 9.35 -3.40
N ALA A 100 13.98 8.03 -3.37
CA ALA A 100 13.04 7.35 -4.26
C ALA A 100 11.56 7.61 -3.91
N VAL A 101 11.23 7.80 -2.62
CA VAL A 101 9.83 7.84 -2.15
C VAL A 101 9.31 9.22 -1.71
N ARG A 102 10.18 10.23 -1.63
CA ARG A 102 9.81 11.59 -1.19
C ARG A 102 8.77 12.26 -2.08
N GLY A 103 8.64 11.82 -3.33
CA GLY A 103 7.73 12.41 -4.30
C GLY A 103 8.19 13.79 -4.79
N ARG A 104 7.26 14.54 -5.39
CA ARG A 104 7.51 15.92 -5.83
C ARG A 104 7.10 16.91 -4.73
N PRO A 105 7.75 18.09 -4.66
CA PRO A 105 7.29 19.18 -3.79
C PRO A 105 5.84 19.54 -4.09
N TRP A 106 5.12 19.99 -3.06
CA TRP A 106 3.74 20.45 -3.23
C TRP A 106 3.71 21.68 -4.14
N PRO A 107 2.79 21.75 -5.13
CA PRO A 107 2.70 22.91 -5.99
C PRO A 107 2.32 24.17 -5.19
N THR A 108 3.00 25.29 -5.43
CA THR A 108 2.64 26.59 -4.85
C THR A 108 1.73 27.36 -5.82
N GLY A 109 0.52 27.73 -5.37
CA GLY A 109 -0.48 28.49 -6.15
C GLY A 109 -1.73 27.69 -6.55
N GLY A 110 -2.81 28.40 -6.96
CA GLY A 110 -4.14 27.82 -7.22
C GLY A 110 -4.30 27.05 -8.54
N ARG A 111 -3.74 27.57 -9.66
CA ARG A 111 -3.78 26.86 -10.97
C ARG A 111 -3.06 25.50 -10.94
N PRO A 112 -1.89 25.36 -10.28
CA PRO A 112 -1.25 24.07 -10.09
C PRO A 112 -2.06 23.07 -9.25
N LEU A 113 -2.87 23.54 -8.29
CA LEU A 113 -3.65 22.66 -7.41
C LEU A 113 -4.86 22.04 -8.11
N ALA A 114 -5.60 22.83 -8.91
CA ALA A 114 -6.73 22.30 -9.69
C ALA A 114 -6.26 21.23 -10.70
N ALA A 115 -5.16 21.50 -11.40
CA ALA A 115 -4.55 20.52 -12.30
C ALA A 115 -4.12 19.26 -11.54
N LEU A 116 -3.49 19.39 -10.36
CA LEU A 116 -3.13 18.26 -9.53
C LEU A 116 -4.35 17.43 -9.12
N ALA A 117 -5.45 18.06 -8.71
CA ALA A 117 -6.67 17.37 -8.32
C ALA A 117 -7.27 16.57 -9.48
N VAL A 118 -7.32 17.16 -10.69
CA VAL A 118 -7.76 16.45 -11.90
C VAL A 118 -6.86 15.27 -12.21
N TRP A 119 -5.54 15.46 -12.22
CA TRP A 119 -4.62 14.37 -12.53
C TRP A 119 -4.54 13.30 -11.44
N PHE A 120 -4.78 13.68 -10.18
CA PHE A 120 -4.98 12.74 -9.08
C PHE A 120 -6.22 11.88 -9.33
N TYR A 121 -7.36 12.51 -9.63
CA TYR A 121 -8.61 11.81 -9.94
C TYR A 121 -8.42 10.82 -11.10
N VAL A 122 -7.88 11.28 -12.23
CA VAL A 122 -7.60 10.44 -13.39
C VAL A 122 -6.69 9.28 -13.03
N SER A 123 -5.63 9.53 -12.26
CA SER A 123 -4.70 8.50 -11.82
C SER A 123 -5.34 7.47 -10.90
N ALA A 124 -6.21 7.91 -9.98
CA ALA A 124 -6.95 7.04 -9.07
C ALA A 124 -7.91 6.11 -9.84
N VAL A 125 -8.71 6.69 -10.74
CA VAL A 125 -9.64 5.93 -11.60
C VAL A 125 -8.89 4.95 -12.50
N LEU A 126 -7.77 5.36 -13.11
CA LEU A 126 -6.97 4.45 -13.94
C LEU A 126 -6.40 3.30 -13.11
N GLY A 127 -5.92 3.57 -11.88
CA GLY A 127 -5.48 2.53 -10.95
C GLY A 127 -6.60 1.52 -10.65
N ALA A 128 -7.77 2.01 -10.24
CA ALA A 128 -8.93 1.17 -9.94
C ALA A 128 -9.42 0.39 -11.16
N LEU A 129 -9.43 1.02 -12.35
CA LEU A 129 -9.78 0.36 -13.60
C LEU A 129 -8.85 -0.83 -13.90
N THR A 130 -7.53 -0.66 -13.73
CA THR A 130 -6.60 -1.79 -13.94
C THR A 130 -6.86 -2.95 -12.99
N HIS A 131 -7.28 -2.65 -11.76
CA HIS A 131 -7.67 -3.66 -10.78
C HIS A 131 -8.92 -4.42 -11.24
N ILE A 132 -10.00 -3.68 -11.51
CA ILE A 132 -11.31 -4.24 -11.87
C ILE A 132 -11.23 -5.05 -13.17
N VAL A 133 -10.50 -4.58 -14.18
CA VAL A 133 -10.30 -5.30 -15.45
C VAL A 133 -9.60 -6.63 -15.20
N TRP A 134 -8.55 -6.64 -14.38
CA TRP A 134 -7.83 -7.87 -14.06
C TRP A 134 -8.72 -8.88 -13.33
N ASP A 135 -9.54 -8.38 -12.42
CA ASP A 135 -10.46 -9.21 -11.65
C ASP A 135 -11.62 -9.75 -12.47
N ALA A 136 -12.17 -8.93 -13.37
CA ALA A 136 -13.15 -9.37 -14.35
C ALA A 136 -12.60 -10.47 -15.26
N PHE A 137 -11.29 -10.49 -15.51
CA PHE A 137 -10.65 -11.52 -16.32
C PHE A 137 -10.40 -12.83 -15.54
N THR A 138 -10.02 -12.75 -14.26
CA THR A 138 -9.47 -13.91 -13.51
C THR A 138 -10.43 -14.57 -12.52
N HIS A 139 -11.53 -13.92 -12.13
CA HIS A 139 -12.47 -14.48 -11.16
C HIS A 139 -13.47 -15.46 -11.76
N PRO A 140 -13.85 -16.54 -11.02
CA PRO A 140 -14.87 -17.48 -11.44
C PRO A 140 -16.18 -16.78 -11.82
N GLY A 141 -16.79 -17.19 -12.92
CA GLY A 141 -18.07 -16.65 -13.37
C GLY A 141 -18.03 -15.23 -13.92
N ARG A 142 -16.84 -14.59 -14.00
CA ARG A 142 -16.66 -13.27 -14.61
C ARG A 142 -16.25 -13.36 -16.08
N TRP A 143 -16.13 -12.19 -16.73
CA TRP A 143 -15.94 -12.03 -18.17
C TRP A 143 -14.83 -12.93 -18.75
N GLY A 144 -13.62 -12.95 -18.16
CA GLY A 144 -12.52 -13.76 -18.71
C GLY A 144 -12.75 -15.27 -18.62
N THR A 145 -13.31 -15.76 -17.51
CA THR A 145 -13.67 -17.18 -17.37
C THR A 145 -14.85 -17.61 -18.25
N ARG A 146 -15.71 -16.66 -18.68
CA ARG A 146 -16.76 -16.93 -19.67
C ARG A 146 -16.20 -16.97 -21.09
N LEU A 147 -15.21 -16.13 -21.39
CA LEU A 147 -14.52 -16.13 -22.67
C LEU A 147 -13.62 -17.36 -22.86
N PHE A 148 -12.98 -17.82 -21.79
CA PHE A 148 -12.13 -19.01 -21.79
C PHE A 148 -12.67 -20.05 -20.81
N PRO A 149 -13.67 -20.86 -21.20
CA PRO A 149 -14.34 -21.81 -20.32
C PRO A 149 -13.40 -22.83 -19.67
N VAL A 150 -12.27 -23.15 -20.32
CA VAL A 150 -11.19 -23.99 -19.78
C VAL A 150 -10.73 -23.52 -18.40
N LEU A 151 -10.80 -22.21 -18.11
CA LEU A 151 -10.45 -21.67 -16.80
C LEU A 151 -11.38 -22.14 -15.67
N ASN A 152 -12.56 -22.66 -15.98
CA ASN A 152 -13.48 -23.24 -14.98
C ASN A 152 -13.28 -24.74 -14.79
N GLU A 153 -12.46 -25.40 -15.62
CA GLU A 153 -12.20 -26.83 -15.47
C GLU A 153 -11.43 -27.10 -14.18
N ALA A 154 -11.83 -28.16 -13.48
CA ALA A 154 -11.22 -28.55 -12.21
C ALA A 154 -9.94 -29.37 -12.47
N VAL A 155 -8.83 -28.90 -11.92
CA VAL A 155 -7.55 -29.60 -11.90
C VAL A 155 -7.10 -29.69 -10.44
N GLY A 156 -6.80 -30.90 -9.96
CA GLY A 156 -6.38 -31.09 -8.56
C GLY A 156 -7.42 -30.64 -7.52
N GLY A 157 -8.70 -30.68 -7.87
CA GLY A 157 -9.81 -30.29 -6.98
C GLY A 157 -10.20 -28.81 -7.02
N PHE A 158 -9.52 -27.97 -7.80
CA PHE A 158 -9.82 -26.53 -7.90
C PHE A 158 -9.94 -26.08 -9.37
N PRO A 159 -10.76 -25.06 -9.66
CA PRO A 159 -10.82 -24.47 -11.00
C PRO A 159 -9.45 -23.93 -11.45
N LEU A 160 -9.12 -24.06 -12.74
CA LEU A 160 -7.90 -23.52 -13.33
C LEU A 160 -7.71 -22.02 -13.08
N CYS A 161 -8.79 -21.24 -13.03
CA CYS A 161 -8.76 -19.82 -12.72
C CYS A 161 -8.17 -19.51 -11.34
N THR A 162 -8.31 -20.41 -10.36
CA THR A 162 -7.67 -20.29 -9.04
C THR A 162 -6.15 -20.31 -9.18
N TYR A 163 -5.60 -21.25 -9.94
CA TYR A 163 -4.15 -21.32 -10.19
C TYR A 163 -3.64 -20.09 -10.94
N VAL A 164 -4.39 -19.61 -11.93
CA VAL A 164 -4.06 -18.38 -12.66
C VAL A 164 -4.04 -17.18 -11.71
N GLN A 165 -5.02 -17.07 -10.82
CA GLN A 165 -5.09 -16.01 -9.81
C GLN A 165 -3.86 -15.99 -8.89
N TYR A 166 -3.49 -17.13 -8.31
CA TYR A 166 -2.32 -17.20 -7.43
C TYR A 166 -1.00 -17.06 -8.19
N GLY A 167 -0.87 -17.72 -9.34
CA GLY A 167 0.34 -17.66 -10.18
C GLY A 167 0.61 -16.25 -10.70
N THR A 168 -0.43 -15.55 -11.16
CA THR A 168 -0.29 -14.16 -11.62
C THR A 168 -0.05 -13.19 -10.47
N SER A 169 -0.58 -13.45 -9.26
CA SER A 169 -0.22 -12.70 -8.05
C SER A 169 1.27 -12.85 -7.72
N ALA A 170 1.80 -14.08 -7.75
CA ALA A 170 3.21 -14.34 -7.47
C ALA A 170 4.12 -13.67 -8.52
N LEU A 171 3.76 -13.77 -9.80
CA LEU A 171 4.47 -13.09 -10.89
C LEU A 171 4.44 -11.57 -10.73
N ALA A 172 3.27 -11.00 -10.39
CA ALA A 172 3.12 -9.57 -10.14
C ALA A 172 4.00 -9.09 -8.98
N LEU A 173 4.09 -9.84 -7.88
CA LEU A 173 5.00 -9.52 -6.78
C LEU A 173 6.47 -9.57 -7.19
N ALA A 174 6.86 -10.55 -8.01
CA ALA A 174 8.22 -10.62 -8.56
C ALA A 174 8.53 -9.39 -9.44
N LEU A 175 7.58 -8.95 -10.27
CA LEU A 175 7.71 -7.75 -11.11
C LEU A 175 7.81 -6.47 -10.27
N ILE A 176 7.00 -6.34 -9.22
CA ILE A 176 7.08 -5.23 -8.26
C ILE A 176 8.44 -5.23 -7.56
N GLY A 177 8.89 -6.38 -7.06
CA GLY A 177 10.19 -6.54 -6.41
C GLY A 177 11.35 -6.18 -7.35
N TRP A 178 11.31 -6.65 -8.59
CA TRP A 178 12.28 -6.28 -9.62
C TRP A 178 12.26 -4.78 -9.89
N PHE A 179 11.07 -4.18 -10.07
CA PHE A 179 10.92 -2.74 -10.29
C PHE A 179 11.52 -1.92 -9.14
N LEU A 180 11.21 -2.28 -7.89
CA LEU A 180 11.71 -1.59 -6.69
C LEU A 180 13.22 -1.75 -6.54
N TRP A 181 13.75 -2.96 -6.67
CA TRP A 181 15.18 -3.23 -6.58
C TRP A 181 15.98 -2.35 -7.54
N THR A 182 15.50 -2.29 -8.77
CA THR A 182 16.18 -1.66 -9.87
C THR A 182 15.95 -0.15 -9.90
N ALA A 183 14.85 0.34 -9.31
CA ALA A 183 14.66 1.74 -8.93
C ALA A 183 15.62 2.17 -7.82
N LEU A 184 15.78 1.37 -6.77
CA LEU A 184 16.70 1.67 -5.67
C LEU A 184 18.16 1.67 -6.13
N ARG A 185 18.54 0.78 -7.04
CA ARG A 185 19.89 0.79 -7.64
C ARG A 185 20.17 2.04 -8.47
N GLN A 186 19.15 2.66 -9.05
CA GLN A 186 19.28 3.91 -9.82
C GLN A 186 19.12 5.15 -8.93
N ALA A 187 18.64 5.01 -7.70
CA ALA A 187 18.46 6.12 -6.79
C ALA A 187 19.83 6.66 -6.34
N PRO A 188 20.03 7.99 -6.38
CA PRO A 188 21.29 8.57 -5.99
C PRO A 188 21.61 8.26 -4.52
N ASP A 189 22.90 8.08 -4.24
CA ASP A 189 23.40 8.05 -2.88
C ASP A 189 23.30 9.44 -2.27
N ALA A 190 22.17 9.70 -1.62
CA ALA A 190 21.90 10.93 -0.90
C ALA A 190 21.95 10.67 0.61
N PRO A 191 22.46 11.63 1.42
CA PRO A 191 22.33 11.55 2.86
C PRO A 191 20.85 11.59 3.26
N ALA A 192 20.54 10.95 4.39
CA ALA A 192 19.21 11.03 4.98
C ALA A 192 18.91 12.51 5.37
N PRO A 193 17.74 13.06 5.01
CA PRO A 193 17.35 14.41 5.44
C PRO A 193 17.43 14.59 6.95
N ALA A 194 17.87 15.78 7.40
CA ALA A 194 18.00 16.11 8.82
C ALA A 194 16.68 15.98 9.61
N GLY A 195 15.54 16.17 8.95
CA GLY A 195 14.20 16.04 9.54
C GLY A 195 13.63 14.61 9.58
N LEU A 196 14.38 13.58 9.16
CA LEU A 196 13.93 12.20 9.30
C LEU A 196 14.00 11.74 10.76
N PRO A 197 12.96 11.07 11.29
CA PRO A 197 13.03 10.50 12.63
C PRO A 197 14.21 9.52 12.76
N VAL A 198 15.02 9.69 13.81
CA VAL A 198 16.11 8.78 14.12
C VAL A 198 15.66 7.84 15.24
N LEU A 199 15.55 6.55 14.92
CA LEU A 199 15.22 5.52 15.89
C LEU A 199 16.49 4.80 16.34
N ALA A 200 16.76 4.84 17.64
CA ALA A 200 17.76 3.98 18.29
C ALA A 200 17.30 2.51 18.27
N GLY A 201 18.25 1.57 18.42
CA GLY A 201 18.02 0.13 18.27
C GLY A 201 16.79 -0.41 19.02
N GLY A 202 16.65 -0.10 20.31
CA GLY A 202 15.50 -0.56 21.12
C GLY A 202 14.15 -0.01 20.65
N ARG A 203 14.08 1.26 20.24
CA ARG A 203 12.84 1.86 19.71
C ARG A 203 12.48 1.32 18.33
N ARG A 204 13.50 1.03 17.51
CA ARG A 204 13.32 0.35 16.22
C ARG A 204 12.77 -1.05 16.42
N LEU A 205 13.33 -1.82 17.36
CA LEU A 205 12.85 -3.16 17.69
C LEU A 205 11.40 -3.13 18.19
N LEU A 206 11.06 -2.18 19.07
CA LEU A 206 9.69 -2.00 19.56
C LEU A 206 8.71 -1.68 18.42
N GLY A 207 9.11 -0.81 17.48
CA GLY A 207 8.32 -0.51 16.30
C GLY A 207 8.08 -1.75 15.43
N VAL A 208 9.12 -2.53 15.17
CA VAL A 208 9.01 -3.81 14.43
C VAL A 208 8.11 -4.80 15.18
N ALA A 209 8.28 -4.93 16.49
CA ALA A 209 7.49 -5.83 17.32
C ALA A 209 6.00 -5.44 17.33
N LEU A 210 5.68 -4.14 17.43
CA LEU A 210 4.31 -3.63 17.32
C LEU A 210 3.68 -4.01 15.98
N LEU A 211 4.39 -3.76 14.87
CA LEU A 211 3.88 -4.09 13.54
C LEU A 211 3.71 -5.60 13.34
N ALA A 212 4.67 -6.40 13.82
CA ALA A 212 4.59 -7.86 13.77
C ALA A 212 3.42 -8.40 14.62
N LEU A 213 3.18 -7.81 15.80
CA LEU A 213 2.06 -8.16 16.67
C LEU A 213 0.72 -7.82 16.01
N CYS A 214 0.57 -6.60 15.46
CA CYS A 214 -0.66 -6.21 14.76
C CYS A 214 -0.93 -7.11 13.55
N LEU A 215 0.10 -7.37 12.73
CA LEU A 215 0.01 -8.28 11.58
C LEU A 215 -0.42 -9.68 12.00
N SER A 216 0.28 -10.26 12.99
CA SER A 216 0.02 -11.63 13.43
C SER A 216 -1.34 -11.73 14.14
N GLY A 217 -1.68 -10.75 14.97
CA GLY A 217 -2.95 -10.68 15.67
C GLY A 217 -4.14 -10.58 14.72
N GLY A 218 -4.05 -9.75 13.68
CA GLY A 218 -5.08 -9.65 12.65
C GLY A 218 -5.26 -10.95 11.85
N ALA A 219 -4.14 -11.59 11.47
CA ALA A 219 -4.16 -12.89 10.79
C ALA A 219 -4.82 -13.98 11.64
N VAL A 220 -4.40 -14.10 12.91
CA VAL A 220 -4.96 -15.08 13.86
C VAL A 220 -6.44 -14.81 14.09
N HIS A 221 -6.82 -13.56 14.36
CA HIS A 221 -8.22 -13.17 14.59
C HIS A 221 -9.13 -13.58 13.42
N ARG A 222 -8.79 -13.19 12.19
CA ARG A 222 -9.61 -13.51 11.01
C ARG A 222 -9.67 -15.02 10.74
N THR A 223 -8.57 -15.73 10.96
CA THR A 223 -8.51 -17.19 10.80
C THR A 223 -9.36 -17.93 11.82
N LEU A 224 -9.31 -17.52 13.10
CA LEU A 224 -10.14 -18.10 14.15
C LEU A 224 -11.63 -17.85 13.91
N ARG A 225 -11.99 -16.65 13.46
CA ARG A 225 -13.36 -16.31 13.08
C ARG A 225 -13.85 -17.15 11.91
N ALA A 226 -13.07 -17.27 10.84
CA ALA A 226 -13.42 -18.12 9.70
C ALA A 226 -13.59 -19.59 10.12
N ARG A 227 -12.72 -20.11 10.99
CA ARG A 227 -12.86 -21.48 11.53
C ARG A 227 -14.15 -21.65 12.32
N ALA A 228 -14.57 -20.65 13.08
CA ALA A 228 -15.82 -20.68 13.85
C ALA A 228 -17.06 -20.61 12.95
N GLU A 229 -17.01 -19.85 11.85
CA GLU A 229 -18.13 -19.70 10.91
C GLU A 229 -18.29 -20.91 9.97
N PHE A 230 -17.19 -21.44 9.41
CA PHE A 230 -17.25 -22.49 8.38
C PHE A 230 -17.06 -23.93 8.92
N GLY A 231 -16.57 -24.09 10.16
CA GLY A 231 -16.22 -25.38 10.74
C GLY A 231 -14.86 -25.92 10.29
N ALA A 232 -14.21 -26.76 11.12
CA ALA A 232 -12.81 -27.17 10.91
C ALA A 232 -12.56 -28.14 9.74
N LEU A 233 -13.60 -28.70 9.12
CA LEU A 233 -13.51 -29.84 8.18
C LEU A 233 -13.91 -29.51 6.72
N SER A 234 -14.35 -28.29 6.45
CA SER A 234 -14.91 -27.88 5.14
C SER A 234 -14.01 -26.92 4.33
N VAL A 235 -12.85 -26.55 4.88
CA VAL A 235 -12.05 -25.42 4.39
C VAL A 235 -10.66 -25.92 3.95
N THR A 236 -10.30 -25.66 2.69
CA THR A 236 -9.00 -26.06 2.12
C THR A 236 -7.94 -24.98 2.38
N TRP A 237 -6.66 -25.29 2.15
CA TRP A 237 -5.59 -24.29 2.35
C TRP A 237 -5.76 -23.06 1.45
N PHE A 238 -6.36 -23.22 0.26
CA PHE A 238 -6.66 -22.14 -0.68
C PHE A 238 -7.67 -21.12 -0.13
N ASP A 239 -8.56 -21.55 0.78
CA ASP A 239 -9.54 -20.67 1.43
C ASP A 239 -8.92 -19.92 2.63
N TYR A 240 -7.91 -20.52 3.25
CA TYR A 240 -7.19 -19.91 4.36
C TYR A 240 -6.18 -18.85 3.93
N VAL A 241 -5.57 -18.96 2.74
CA VAL A 241 -4.57 -17.98 2.29
C VAL A 241 -5.14 -16.56 2.21
N PRO A 242 -6.26 -16.28 1.52
CA PRO A 242 -6.86 -14.95 1.50
C PRO A 242 -7.29 -14.51 2.90
N THR A 243 -7.84 -15.43 3.70
CA THR A 243 -8.25 -15.17 5.09
C THR A 243 -7.09 -14.67 5.94
N VAL A 244 -5.93 -15.35 5.88
CA VAL A 244 -4.72 -14.94 6.59
C VAL A 244 -4.20 -13.61 6.07
N LEU A 245 -4.16 -13.40 4.76
CA LEU A 245 -3.65 -12.18 4.13
C LEU A 245 -4.52 -10.95 4.43
N PHE A 246 -5.85 -11.07 4.32
CA PHE A 246 -6.78 -10.00 4.70
C PHE A 246 -6.73 -9.70 6.19
N GLY A 247 -6.62 -10.74 7.03
CA GLY A 247 -6.44 -10.56 8.47
C GLY A 247 -5.15 -9.83 8.80
N ALA A 248 -4.03 -10.25 8.21
CA ALA A 248 -2.73 -9.61 8.36
C ALA A 248 -2.76 -8.14 7.94
N GLY A 249 -3.36 -7.86 6.78
CA GLY A 249 -3.50 -6.49 6.29
C GLY A 249 -4.40 -5.63 7.17
N ALA A 250 -5.52 -6.16 7.67
CA ALA A 250 -6.41 -5.45 8.60
C ALA A 250 -5.68 -5.09 9.91
N GLY A 251 -4.87 -6.02 10.41
CA GLY A 251 -3.95 -5.76 11.52
C GLY A 251 -2.98 -4.62 11.23
N LEU A 252 -2.34 -4.63 10.05
CA LEU A 252 -1.42 -3.56 9.63
C LEU A 252 -2.12 -2.20 9.42
N VAL A 253 -3.36 -2.18 8.94
CA VAL A 253 -4.16 -0.93 8.81
C VAL A 253 -4.29 -0.22 10.15
N LEU A 254 -4.33 -0.95 11.27
CA LEU A 254 -4.29 -0.40 12.63
C LEU A 254 -2.86 -0.11 13.10
N GLY A 255 -1.94 -1.06 12.92
CA GLY A 255 -0.58 -0.98 13.46
C GLY A 255 0.25 0.14 12.85
N LEU A 256 0.12 0.39 11.54
CA LEU A 256 0.90 1.39 10.81
C LEU A 256 0.62 2.83 11.31
N PRO A 257 -0.64 3.30 11.42
CA PRO A 257 -0.94 4.60 12.02
C PRO A 257 -0.45 4.74 13.46
N LEU A 258 -0.67 3.72 14.31
CA LEU A 258 -0.21 3.74 15.70
C LEU A 258 1.31 3.91 15.79
N TYR A 259 2.04 3.12 14.98
CA TYR A 259 3.48 3.22 14.86
C TYR A 259 3.92 4.62 14.42
N ALA A 260 3.32 5.16 13.34
CA ALA A 260 3.70 6.47 12.83
C ALA A 260 3.41 7.61 13.80
N VAL A 261 2.27 7.58 14.49
CA VAL A 261 1.94 8.55 15.55
C VAL A 261 2.97 8.46 16.67
N ALA A 262 3.29 7.26 17.15
CA ALA A 262 4.29 7.07 18.19
C ALA A 262 5.66 7.65 17.79
N VAL A 263 6.14 7.36 16.58
CA VAL A 263 7.40 7.91 16.07
C VAL A 263 7.37 9.44 15.97
N ARG A 264 6.28 10.02 15.46
CA ARG A 264 6.15 11.48 15.32
C ARG A 264 6.08 12.18 16.67
N LEU A 265 5.39 11.60 17.66
CA LEU A 265 5.36 12.13 19.03
C LEU A 265 6.73 12.07 19.71
N LEU A 266 7.46 10.96 19.51
CA LEU A 266 8.82 10.82 20.03
C LEU A 266 9.80 11.80 19.36
N HIS A 267 9.67 12.02 18.06
CA HIS A 267 10.54 12.92 17.31
C HIS A 267 10.34 14.40 17.72
N ARG A 268 9.10 14.83 17.94
CA ARG A 268 8.78 16.18 18.45
C ARG A 268 9.35 16.46 19.84
N ARG A 269 9.57 15.43 20.66
CA ARG A 269 10.09 15.54 22.03
C ARG A 269 11.60 15.63 22.12
N THR A 270 12.35 15.48 21.02
CA THR A 270 13.81 15.66 20.98
C THR A 270 14.13 17.12 20.69
N PRO A 271 14.46 17.97 21.68
CA PRO A 271 14.80 19.37 21.47
C PRO A 271 16.28 19.43 21.07
N GLY A 272 16.61 19.86 19.85
CA GLY A 272 18.03 19.94 19.47
C GLY A 272 18.42 20.54 18.13
N ALA A 273 17.50 20.79 17.18
CA ALA A 273 17.90 21.28 15.85
C ALA A 273 17.78 22.81 15.67
N ASP A 274 16.95 23.51 16.45
CA ASP A 274 16.68 24.94 16.26
C ASP A 274 17.51 25.88 17.15
N ARG A 275 18.38 25.37 18.03
CA ARG A 275 19.12 26.21 19.00
C ARG A 275 20.53 26.63 18.60
N THR A 276 21.10 26.08 17.52
CA THR A 276 22.45 26.44 17.08
C THR A 276 22.50 27.56 16.04
N ALA A 277 21.39 27.93 15.40
CA ALA A 277 21.34 29.09 14.50
C ALA A 277 21.22 30.44 15.23
N ALA A 278 20.85 30.44 16.52
CA ALA A 278 20.63 31.66 17.29
C ALA A 278 21.86 32.17 18.06
N TYR A 279 22.96 31.41 18.08
CA TYR A 279 24.17 31.78 18.85
C TYR A 279 25.32 32.36 18.00
N ASP A 280 25.19 32.36 16.67
CA ASP A 280 26.26 32.84 15.77
C ASP A 280 26.10 34.32 15.34
N HIS A 281 25.16 35.04 15.95
CA HIS A 281 24.94 36.48 15.70
C HIS A 281 25.30 37.42 16.87
N SER A 282 25.88 36.90 17.97
CA SER A 282 26.28 37.73 19.12
C SER A 282 27.79 37.95 19.27
N GLY A 283 28.61 37.57 18.28
CA GLY A 283 30.07 37.54 18.42
C GLY A 283 30.85 38.42 17.44
N ALA A 284 30.47 39.69 17.25
CA ALA A 284 31.34 40.64 16.54
C ALA A 284 31.13 42.10 17.00
N ARG A 285 31.78 42.46 18.12
CA ARG A 285 32.37 43.79 18.42
C ARG A 285 33.61 43.54 19.27
N PRO A 286 34.71 44.29 19.11
CA PRO A 286 34.75 45.75 19.32
C PRO A 286 34.68 46.58 18.04
#